data_AF-A0A975IZ35-F1
#
_entry.id   AF-A0A975IZ35-F1
#
_cell.length_a   1.000
_cell.length_b   1.000
_cell.length_c   1.000
_cell.angle_alpha   90.00
_cell.angle_beta   90.00
_cell.angle_gamma   90.00
#
_symmetry.space_group_name_H-M   'P 1'
#
loop_
_entity.id
_entity.type
_entity.pdbx_description
1 polymer ?
#
loop_
_entity_poly.entity_id
_entity_poly.type
_entity_poly.pdbx_seq_one_letter_code
_entity_poly.pdbx_strand_id
1 'polypeptide(L)'
;MTMQQQQYPRTSGLAIASLVTGLLGLGLVAVICGHIALSQIKKSAGALTGKGMAVTGLVVGYVTIALVMLLMVPMLFIGARAWKKGSDRAGCIMYQRNVQQAVRTYEVANRLKPGARIDWGKVTLPTGTSLTQPCPAGGAYVISETIPSVGDMVVECPHAGVPDKHEPADHHDW
;
A
#
# COMPACT_ATOMS: atom_id res chain seq x y z
N MET A 1 4.26 -73.00 -2.72
CA MET A 1 4.14 -71.92 -3.72
C MET A 1 3.46 -70.72 -3.07
N THR A 2 4.22 -69.85 -2.43
CA THR A 2 3.73 -68.53 -2.02
C THR A 2 3.81 -67.63 -3.24
N MET A 3 2.65 -67.24 -3.77
CA MET A 3 2.58 -66.23 -4.83
C MET A 3 3.07 -64.89 -4.26
N GLN A 4 4.32 -64.53 -4.55
CA GLN A 4 4.83 -63.17 -4.36
C GLN A 4 4.08 -62.28 -5.35
N GLN A 5 3.02 -61.61 -4.89
CA GLN A 5 2.34 -60.61 -5.70
C GLN A 5 3.30 -59.46 -5.98
N GLN A 6 3.72 -59.38 -7.24
CA GLN A 6 4.54 -58.31 -7.79
C GLN A 6 3.70 -57.03 -7.80
N GLN A 7 3.78 -56.26 -6.70
CA GLN A 7 3.04 -55.01 -6.54
C GLN A 7 3.65 -53.95 -7.46
N TYR A 8 2.99 -53.71 -8.61
CA TYR A 8 3.39 -52.64 -9.53
C TYR A 8 3.39 -51.30 -8.78
N PRO A 9 4.51 -50.57 -8.72
CA PRO A 9 4.63 -49.41 -7.85
C PRO A 9 3.61 -48.33 -8.25
N ARG A 10 2.65 -48.05 -7.37
CA ARG A 10 1.61 -47.03 -7.60
C ARG A 10 2.22 -45.63 -7.41
N THR A 11 1.83 -44.68 -8.26
CA THR A 11 2.16 -43.26 -8.06
C THR A 11 1.24 -42.68 -6.99
N SER A 12 1.79 -41.88 -6.07
CA SER A 12 0.98 -41.33 -4.97
C SER A 12 0.07 -40.21 -5.48
N GLY A 13 -1.25 -40.33 -5.28
CA GLY A 13 -2.22 -39.31 -5.71
C GLY A 13 -1.99 -37.93 -5.10
N LEU A 14 -1.38 -37.90 -3.90
CA LEU A 14 -0.91 -36.69 -3.22
C LEU A 14 0.20 -35.95 -4.00
N ALA A 15 1.04 -36.67 -4.75
CA ALA A 15 2.07 -36.05 -5.58
C ALA A 15 1.46 -35.32 -6.78
N ILE A 16 0.45 -35.94 -7.42
CA ILE A 16 -0.31 -35.33 -8.54
C ILE A 16 -1.10 -34.12 -8.03
N ALA A 17 -1.77 -34.25 -6.87
CA ALA A 17 -2.48 -33.15 -6.24
C ALA A 17 -1.56 -31.97 -5.91
N SER A 18 -0.33 -32.22 -5.41
CA SER A 18 0.65 -31.16 -5.15
C SER A 18 1.14 -30.45 -6.42
N LEU A 19 1.26 -31.18 -7.53
CA LEU A 19 1.66 -30.62 -8.83
C LEU A 19 0.56 -29.69 -9.38
N VAL A 20 -0.69 -30.16 -9.38
CA VAL A 20 -1.83 -29.41 -9.93
C VAL A 20 -2.16 -28.19 -9.06
N THR A 21 -2.12 -28.33 -7.73
CA THR A 21 -2.32 -27.19 -6.82
C THR A 21 -1.17 -26.18 -6.86
N GLY A 22 0.06 -26.63 -7.14
CA GLY A 22 1.20 -25.76 -7.37
C GLY A 22 1.08 -24.95 -8.66
N LEU A 23 0.57 -25.56 -9.73
CA LEU A 23 0.29 -24.90 -11.02
C LEU A 23 -0.87 -23.91 -10.95
N LEU A 24 -1.89 -24.19 -10.12
CA LEU A 24 -3.05 -23.31 -9.92
C LEU A 24 -2.80 -22.17 -8.92
N GLY A 25 -1.58 -22.02 -8.40
CA GLY A 25 -1.21 -20.91 -7.51
C GLY A 25 -1.62 -21.08 -6.04
N LEU A 26 -2.15 -22.25 -5.64
CA LEU A 26 -2.44 -22.59 -4.25
C LEU A 26 -1.18 -23.12 -3.55
N GLY A 27 -0.12 -22.30 -3.57
CA GLY A 27 1.24 -22.69 -3.19
C GLY A 27 1.34 -23.30 -1.78
N LEU A 28 0.54 -22.83 -0.82
CA LEU A 28 0.54 -23.37 0.54
C LEU A 28 0.11 -24.84 0.59
N VAL A 29 -0.94 -25.21 -0.16
CA VAL A 29 -1.46 -26.59 -0.22
C VAL A 29 -0.49 -27.49 -0.99
N ALA A 30 0.14 -26.96 -2.05
CA ALA A 30 1.14 -27.66 -2.84
C ALA A 30 2.38 -28.03 -2.01
N VAL A 31 2.87 -27.11 -1.18
CA VAL A 31 4.05 -27.35 -0.33
C VAL A 31 3.76 -28.38 0.76
N ILE A 32 2.59 -28.30 1.42
CA ILE A 32 2.18 -29.25 2.47
C ILE A 32 1.99 -30.65 1.88
N CYS A 33 1.21 -30.78 0.80
CA CYS A 33 0.99 -32.06 0.13
C CYS A 33 2.29 -32.65 -0.44
N GLY A 34 3.19 -31.81 -0.96
CA GLY A 34 4.50 -32.24 -1.46
C GLY A 34 5.41 -32.79 -0.36
N HIS A 35 5.47 -32.15 0.81
CA HIS A 35 6.25 -32.65 1.97
C HIS A 35 5.69 -33.97 2.50
N ILE A 36 4.36 -34.11 2.57
CA ILE A 36 3.69 -35.35 3.00
C ILE A 36 3.93 -36.48 1.99
N ALA A 37 3.84 -36.21 0.68
CA ALA A 37 4.11 -37.18 -0.36
C ALA A 37 5.57 -37.69 -0.32
N LEU A 38 6.54 -36.81 -0.09
CA LEU A 38 7.95 -37.18 0.07
C LEU A 38 8.21 -38.03 1.33
N SER A 39 7.52 -37.72 2.43
CA SER A 39 7.59 -38.50 3.67
C SER A 39 6.97 -39.89 3.50
N GLN A 40 5.85 -40.01 2.79
CA GLN A 40 5.23 -41.28 2.46
C GLN A 40 6.14 -42.12 1.56
N ILE A 41 6.63 -41.59 0.44
CA ILE A 41 7.52 -42.31 -0.50
C ILE A 41 8.79 -42.82 0.20
N LYS A 42 9.38 -42.03 1.13
CA LYS A 42 10.53 -42.47 1.92
C LYS A 42 10.22 -43.64 2.87
N LYS A 43 9.01 -43.69 3.44
CA LYS A 43 8.58 -44.71 4.41
C LYS A 43 8.03 -45.99 3.75
N SER A 44 7.69 -45.95 2.47
CA SER A 44 6.99 -47.06 1.78
C SER A 44 7.86 -48.23 1.33
N ALA A 45 9.17 -48.23 1.63
CA ALA A 45 10.09 -49.35 1.36
C ALA A 45 9.97 -49.97 -0.06
N GLY A 46 9.70 -49.15 -1.08
CA GLY A 46 9.56 -49.58 -2.48
C GLY A 46 8.12 -49.71 -3.03
N ALA A 47 7.08 -49.59 -2.20
CA ALA A 47 5.67 -49.72 -2.64
C ALA A 47 5.12 -48.49 -3.40
N LEU A 48 5.76 -47.32 -3.26
CA LEU A 48 5.36 -46.05 -3.87
C LEU A 48 6.55 -45.46 -4.65
N THR A 49 6.31 -45.08 -5.91
CA THR A 49 7.31 -44.44 -6.79
C THR A 49 6.87 -43.02 -7.17
N GLY A 50 7.76 -42.23 -7.80
CA GLY A 50 7.46 -40.85 -8.20
C GLY A 50 8.16 -39.78 -7.37
N LYS A 51 9.26 -40.12 -6.69
CA LYS A 51 10.10 -39.15 -5.94
C LYS A 51 10.57 -37.99 -6.82
N GLY A 52 10.92 -38.25 -8.08
CA GLY A 52 11.27 -37.21 -9.05
C GLY A 52 10.11 -36.24 -9.30
N MET A 53 8.88 -36.74 -9.47
CA MET A 53 7.68 -35.92 -9.66
C MET A 53 7.32 -35.09 -8.42
N ALA A 54 7.54 -35.62 -7.22
CA ALA A 54 7.32 -34.87 -5.98
C ALA A 54 8.36 -33.74 -5.80
N VAL A 55 9.63 -34.00 -6.15
CA VAL A 55 10.69 -32.99 -6.10
C VAL A 55 10.46 -31.91 -7.16
N THR A 56 10.12 -32.28 -8.39
CA THR A 56 9.81 -31.28 -9.43
C THR A 56 8.59 -30.44 -9.06
N GLY A 57 7.55 -31.03 -8.45
CA GLY A 57 6.40 -30.30 -7.92
C GLY A 57 6.78 -29.28 -6.84
N LEU A 58 7.67 -29.64 -5.91
CA LEU A 58 8.18 -28.70 -4.91
C LEU A 58 9.03 -27.59 -5.54
N VAL A 59 9.94 -27.93 -6.46
CA VAL A 59 10.79 -26.95 -7.13
C VAL A 59 9.95 -25.96 -7.93
N VAL A 60 8.98 -26.45 -8.72
CA VAL A 60 8.04 -25.60 -9.46
C VAL A 60 7.24 -24.71 -8.49
N GLY A 61 6.77 -25.24 -7.35
CA GLY A 61 6.07 -24.46 -6.33
C GLY A 61 6.93 -23.35 -5.71
N TYR A 62 8.20 -23.62 -5.41
CA TYR A 62 9.11 -22.59 -4.91
C TYR A 62 9.46 -21.55 -5.98
N VAL A 63 9.63 -21.97 -7.24
CA VAL A 63 9.90 -21.07 -8.36
C VAL A 63 8.71 -20.15 -8.61
N THR A 64 7.47 -20.66 -8.57
CA THR A 64 6.28 -19.82 -8.75
C THR A 64 6.10 -18.83 -7.60
N ILE A 65 6.31 -19.26 -6.35
CA ILE A 65 6.27 -18.36 -5.19
C ILE A 65 7.37 -17.28 -5.30
N ALA A 66 8.59 -17.68 -5.67
CA ALA A 66 9.70 -16.75 -5.86
C ALA A 66 9.41 -15.73 -6.97
N LEU A 67 8.88 -16.17 -8.11
CA LEU A 67 8.49 -15.28 -9.21
C LEU A 67 7.36 -14.32 -8.81
N VAL A 68 6.33 -14.81 -8.11
CA VAL A 68 5.24 -13.96 -7.61
C VAL A 68 5.78 -12.90 -6.65
N MET A 69 6.62 -13.29 -5.68
CA MET A 69 7.26 -12.34 -4.75
C MET A 69 8.12 -11.32 -5.50
N LEU A 70 8.92 -11.77 -6.47
CA LEU A 70 9.78 -10.91 -7.28
C LEU A 70 8.99 -9.83 -8.03
N LEU A 71 7.77 -10.14 -8.49
CA LEU A 71 6.91 -9.20 -9.20
C LEU A 71 6.02 -8.36 -8.27
N MET A 72 5.48 -8.95 -7.20
CA MET A 72 4.57 -8.28 -6.26
C MET A 72 5.27 -7.18 -5.45
N VAL A 73 6.46 -7.46 -4.91
CA VAL A 73 7.19 -6.52 -4.05
C VAL A 73 7.47 -5.18 -4.74
N PRO A 74 8.07 -5.13 -5.94
CA PRO A 74 8.31 -3.85 -6.62
C PRO A 74 7.01 -3.16 -7.03
N MET A 75 5.99 -3.91 -7.48
CA MET A 75 4.68 -3.36 -7.84
C MET A 75 4.03 -2.66 -6.63
N LEU A 76 4.07 -3.30 -5.46
CA LEU A 76 3.51 -2.75 -4.22
C LEU A 76 4.33 -1.55 -3.72
N PHE A 77 5.64 -1.58 -3.88
CA PHE A 77 6.49 -0.44 -3.54
C PHE A 77 6.18 0.78 -4.43
N ILE A 78 6.14 0.61 -5.76
CA ILE A 78 5.79 1.68 -6.69
C ILE A 78 4.38 2.21 -6.41
N GLY A 79 3.41 1.31 -6.24
CA GLY A 79 2.04 1.66 -5.88
C GLY A 79 1.96 2.44 -4.58
N ALA A 80 2.57 1.95 -3.49
CA ALA A 80 2.56 2.62 -2.19
C ALA A 80 3.20 4.02 -2.25
N ARG A 81 4.28 4.19 -3.02
CA ARG A 81 4.94 5.49 -3.19
C ARG A 81 4.06 6.46 -3.97
N ALA A 82 3.37 6.00 -5.02
CA ALA A 82 2.42 6.82 -5.77
C ALA A 82 1.23 7.25 -4.91
N TRP A 83 0.67 6.33 -4.12
CA TRP A 83 -0.44 6.60 -3.20
C TRP A 83 -0.05 7.58 -2.10
N LYS A 84 1.14 7.44 -1.52
CA LYS A 84 1.65 8.37 -0.50
C LYS A 84 1.75 9.80 -1.04
N LYS A 85 2.32 10.00 -2.24
CA LYS A 85 2.38 11.32 -2.87
C LYS A 85 0.99 11.95 -3.06
N GLY A 86 0.02 11.15 -3.51
CA GLY A 86 -1.36 11.61 -3.68
C GLY A 86 -2.04 11.98 -2.35
N SER A 87 -1.84 11.16 -1.31
CA SER A 87 -2.40 11.39 0.02
C SER A 87 -1.80 12.61 0.70
N ASP A 88 -0.48 12.82 0.60
CA ASP A 88 0.21 13.97 1.18
C ASP A 88 -0.31 15.28 0.52
N ARG A 89 -0.54 15.26 -0.80
CA ARG A 89 -1.11 16.40 -1.55
C ARG A 89 -2.53 16.72 -1.11
N ALA A 90 -3.39 15.69 -1.05
CA ALA A 90 -4.76 15.86 -0.63
C ALA A 90 -4.84 16.42 0.80
N GLY A 91 -4.01 15.91 1.71
CA GLY A 91 -3.93 16.42 3.09
C GLY A 91 -3.53 17.90 3.14
N CYS A 92 -2.54 18.31 2.35
CA CYS A 92 -2.10 19.71 2.26
C CYS A 92 -3.20 20.64 1.74
N ILE A 93 -3.87 20.26 0.64
CA ILE A 93 -4.95 21.05 0.03
C ILE A 93 -6.12 21.20 1.01
N MET A 94 -6.51 20.11 1.68
CA MET A 94 -7.60 20.14 2.64
C MET A 94 -7.27 21.01 3.85
N TYR A 95 -6.03 20.95 4.35
CA TYR A 95 -5.60 21.82 5.44
C TYR A 95 -5.72 23.29 5.08
N GLN A 96 -5.16 23.69 3.93
CA GLN A 96 -5.27 25.07 3.46
C GLN A 96 -6.73 25.51 3.34
N ARG A 97 -7.58 24.73 2.66
CA ARG A 97 -9.02 25.03 2.51
C ARG A 97 -9.73 25.18 3.86
N ASN A 98 -9.46 24.29 4.81
CA ASN A 98 -10.06 24.35 6.14
C ASN A 98 -9.66 25.63 6.89
N VAL A 99 -8.40 26.06 6.77
CA VAL A 99 -7.94 27.32 7.37
C VAL A 99 -8.53 28.54 6.65
N GLN A 100 -8.60 28.53 5.31
CA GLN A 100 -9.26 29.61 4.55
C GLN A 100 -10.72 29.77 5.00
N GLN A 101 -11.46 28.66 5.08
CA GLN A 101 -12.85 28.66 5.51
C GLN A 101 -12.98 29.18 6.95
N ALA A 102 -12.11 28.75 7.86
CA ALA A 102 -12.11 29.20 9.25
C ALA A 102 -11.89 30.72 9.37
N VAL A 103 -10.93 31.28 8.62
CA VAL A 103 -10.68 32.73 8.63
C VAL A 103 -11.84 33.51 8.01
N ARG A 104 -12.49 33.00 6.96
CA ARG A 104 -13.69 33.64 6.40
C ARG A 104 -14.87 33.62 7.36
N THR A 105 -15.09 32.52 8.08
CA THR A 105 -16.09 32.50 9.16
C THR A 105 -15.74 33.50 10.27
N TYR A 106 -14.45 33.60 10.64
CA TYR A 106 -13.96 34.55 11.63
C TYR A 106 -14.17 36.02 11.20
N GLU A 107 -13.89 36.34 9.94
CA GLU A 107 -14.10 37.67 9.35
C GLU A 107 -15.57 38.09 9.45
N VAL A 108 -16.48 37.20 9.03
CA VAL A 108 -17.93 37.44 9.08
C VAL A 108 -18.41 37.57 10.54
N ALA A 109 -17.96 36.69 11.42
CA ALA A 109 -18.38 36.69 12.83
C ALA A 109 -17.95 37.96 13.58
N ASN A 110 -16.77 38.49 13.26
CA ASN A 110 -16.20 39.66 13.94
C ASN A 110 -16.40 40.98 13.16
N ARG A 111 -17.12 40.94 12.03
CA ARG A 111 -17.34 42.10 11.13
C ARG A 111 -16.04 42.80 10.73
N LEU A 112 -15.00 42.00 10.49
CA LEU A 112 -13.69 42.51 10.07
C LEU A 112 -13.68 42.74 8.57
N LYS A 113 -12.79 43.62 8.11
CA LYS A 113 -12.54 43.86 6.68
C LYS A 113 -11.20 43.24 6.28
N PRO A 114 -10.98 42.97 4.97
CA PRO A 114 -9.67 42.61 4.46
C PRO A 114 -8.61 43.62 4.92
N GLY A 115 -7.46 43.11 5.38
CA GLY A 115 -6.36 43.88 5.97
C GLY A 115 -6.40 44.01 7.49
N ALA A 116 -7.49 43.64 8.17
CA ALA A 116 -7.49 43.57 9.63
C ALA A 116 -6.61 42.43 10.14
N ARG A 117 -5.95 42.64 11.31
CA ARG A 117 -5.11 41.61 11.92
C ARG A 117 -5.92 40.42 12.43
N ILE A 118 -5.42 39.22 12.19
CA ILE A 118 -6.03 37.96 12.61
C ILE A 118 -5.56 37.63 14.03
N ASP A 119 -6.50 37.47 14.95
CA ASP A 119 -6.24 36.88 16.26
C ASP A 119 -6.40 35.36 16.16
N TRP A 120 -5.30 34.67 15.85
CA TRP A 120 -5.25 33.22 15.65
C TRP A 120 -5.71 32.41 16.87
N GLY A 121 -5.72 32.99 18.08
CA GLY A 121 -6.28 32.36 19.28
C GLY A 121 -7.80 32.22 19.26
N LYS A 122 -8.50 32.96 18.38
CA LYS A 122 -9.96 32.95 18.25
C LYS A 122 -10.45 32.32 16.95
N VAL A 123 -9.54 31.92 16.06
CA VAL A 123 -9.89 31.22 14.81
C VAL A 123 -10.09 29.75 15.12
N THR A 124 -11.32 29.27 14.92
CA THR A 124 -11.69 27.87 15.18
C THR A 124 -11.72 27.07 13.89
N LEU A 125 -10.87 26.04 13.76
CA LEU A 125 -10.94 25.11 12.64
C LEU A 125 -12.12 24.13 12.82
N PRO A 126 -12.75 23.66 11.73
CA PRO A 126 -13.90 22.75 11.77
C PRO A 126 -13.66 21.45 12.58
N THR A 127 -12.41 21.02 12.70
CA THR A 127 -11.98 19.80 13.38
C THR A 127 -11.42 20.03 14.79
N GLY A 128 -11.42 21.27 15.31
CA GLY A 128 -10.77 21.61 16.58
C GLY A 128 -9.25 21.42 16.56
N THR A 129 -8.66 21.18 15.39
CA THR A 129 -7.23 20.98 15.20
C THR A 129 -6.49 22.31 15.34
N SER A 130 -5.34 22.28 16.01
CA SER A 130 -4.47 23.44 16.16
C SER A 130 -3.85 23.81 14.81
N LEU A 131 -3.61 25.12 14.60
CA LEU A 131 -2.92 25.70 13.43
C LEU A 131 -1.45 25.22 13.27
N THR A 132 -1.00 24.33 14.14
CA THR A 132 0.37 23.81 14.22
C THR A 132 0.58 22.51 13.47
N GLN A 133 -0.39 22.00 12.70
CA GLN A 133 -0.17 20.78 11.92
C GLN A 133 0.87 21.05 10.82
N PRO A 134 2.03 20.35 10.83
CA PRO A 134 3.02 20.48 9.76
C PRO A 134 2.47 19.86 8.46
N CYS A 135 3.03 20.26 7.32
CA CYS A 135 2.65 19.67 6.04
C CYS A 135 2.96 18.16 6.03
N PRO A 136 2.09 17.28 5.48
CA PRO A 136 2.35 15.84 5.39
C PRO A 136 3.64 15.47 4.62
N ALA A 137 4.08 16.33 3.71
CA ALA A 137 5.36 16.20 2.99
C ALA A 137 6.57 16.81 3.74
N GLY A 138 6.34 17.45 4.89
CA GLY A 138 7.35 18.14 5.68
C GLY A 138 7.29 19.66 5.54
N GLY A 139 7.83 20.37 6.55
CA GLY A 139 7.84 21.82 6.60
C GLY A 139 6.63 22.43 7.33
N ALA A 140 6.82 23.68 7.78
CA ALA A 140 5.77 24.47 8.40
C ALA A 140 5.10 25.36 7.35
N TYR A 141 3.78 25.53 7.49
CA TYR A 141 3.03 26.45 6.65
C TYR A 141 3.37 27.90 6.95
N VAL A 142 3.37 28.75 5.94
CA VAL A 142 3.49 30.20 6.09
C VAL A 142 2.09 30.76 6.29
N ILE A 143 1.85 31.43 7.42
CA ILE A 143 0.54 31.97 7.80
C ILE A 143 0.53 33.49 7.69
N SER A 144 -0.54 34.06 7.14
CA SER A 144 -0.75 35.52 7.08
C SER A 144 -1.12 36.09 8.45
N GLU A 145 -0.60 37.28 8.79
CA GLU A 145 -1.01 38.03 9.98
C GLU A 145 -2.32 38.79 9.79
N THR A 146 -2.73 39.03 8.54
CA THR A 146 -3.88 39.85 8.17
C THR A 146 -4.87 39.09 7.32
N ILE A 147 -6.14 39.47 7.40
CA ILE A 147 -7.22 38.91 6.58
C ILE A 147 -6.94 39.24 5.10
N PRO A 148 -6.69 38.24 4.25
CA PRO A 148 -6.37 38.48 2.84
C PRO A 148 -7.60 38.98 2.05
N SER A 149 -7.33 39.65 0.93
CA SER A 149 -8.32 39.93 -0.11
C SER A 149 -8.91 38.65 -0.68
N VAL A 150 -10.01 38.77 -1.43
CA VAL A 150 -10.51 37.64 -2.23
C VAL A 150 -9.48 37.33 -3.32
N GLY A 151 -8.95 36.11 -3.33
CA GLY A 151 -7.93 35.65 -4.27
C GLY A 151 -6.60 35.28 -3.61
N ASP A 152 -6.28 35.86 -2.45
CA ASP A 152 -5.03 35.58 -1.74
C ASP A 152 -5.23 34.52 -0.65
N MET A 153 -4.24 33.65 -0.48
CA MET A 153 -4.28 32.56 0.49
C MET A 153 -3.86 33.04 1.88
N VAL A 154 -4.70 32.78 2.89
CA VAL A 154 -4.34 32.89 4.32
C VAL A 154 -3.11 32.06 4.70
N VAL A 155 -2.96 30.86 4.13
CA VAL A 155 -1.90 29.91 4.46
C VAL A 155 -1.31 29.31 3.20
N GLU A 156 0.01 29.38 3.09
CA GLU A 156 0.77 28.85 1.97
C GLU A 156 1.60 27.64 2.38
N CYS A 157 1.69 26.67 1.46
CA CYS A 157 2.52 25.48 1.65
C CYS A 157 3.99 25.84 1.41
N PRO A 158 4.93 25.36 2.24
CA PRO A 158 6.38 25.55 2.02
C PRO A 158 6.89 24.87 0.73
N HIS A 159 6.04 24.08 0.08
CA HIS A 159 6.35 23.36 -1.16
C HIS A 159 5.46 23.78 -2.33
N ALA A 160 4.73 24.90 -2.20
CA ALA A 160 4.11 25.55 -3.36
C ALA A 160 5.21 26.02 -4.33
N GLY A 161 5.09 25.76 -5.63
CA GLY A 161 6.11 26.11 -6.62
C GLY A 161 7.22 25.07 -6.81
N VAL A 162 7.29 24.02 -5.98
CA VAL A 162 8.42 23.07 -6.00
C VAL A 162 8.06 21.83 -6.83
N PRO A 163 8.79 21.57 -7.95
CA PRO A 163 8.59 20.37 -8.75
C PRO A 163 8.71 19.10 -7.88
N ASP A 164 7.91 18.08 -8.20
CA ASP A 164 7.91 16.74 -7.57
C ASP A 164 7.37 16.62 -6.13
N LYS A 165 7.17 17.72 -5.39
CA LYS A 165 6.67 17.65 -4.02
C LYS A 165 5.18 17.91 -3.91
N HIS A 166 4.62 19.03 -4.39
CA HIS A 166 3.17 19.33 -4.28
C HIS A 166 2.62 20.36 -5.28
N GLU A 167 2.79 20.15 -6.58
CA GLU A 167 2.06 20.94 -7.59
C GLU A 167 1.69 20.11 -8.83
N PRO A 168 0.52 20.33 -9.45
CA PRO A 168 0.47 20.54 -10.90
C PRO A 168 1.07 21.92 -11.21
N ALA A 169 1.72 22.09 -12.35
CA ALA A 169 2.60 23.23 -12.64
C ALA A 169 1.95 24.63 -12.60
N ASP A 170 0.62 24.75 -12.48
CA ASP A 170 -0.05 26.03 -12.40
C ASP A 170 -1.40 25.99 -11.66
N HIS A 171 -1.75 27.14 -11.07
CA HIS A 171 -3.02 27.44 -10.39
C HIS A 171 -4.21 27.63 -11.34
N HIS A 172 -4.17 27.06 -12.54
CA HIS A 172 -5.27 27.02 -13.51
C HIS A 172 -5.59 25.58 -13.97
N ASP A 173 -4.75 24.58 -13.62
CA ASP A 173 -4.90 23.17 -14.00
C ASP A 173 -5.70 22.33 -12.97
N TRP A 174 -6.69 22.94 -12.33
CA TRP A 174 -7.51 22.35 -11.27
C TRP A 174 -9.00 22.36 -11.61
#